data_AF-A0A662Y1F7-F1
#
_entry.id   AF-A0A662Y1F7-F1
#
_cell.length_a   1.000
_cell.length_b   1.000
_cell.length_c   1.000
_cell.angle_alpha   90.00
_cell.angle_beta   90.00
_cell.angle_gamma   90.00
#
_symmetry.space_group_name_H-M   'P 1'
#
loop_
_entity.id
_entity.type
_entity.pdbx_description
1 polymer ?
#
loop_
_entity_poly.entity_id
_entity_poly.type
_entity_poly.pdbx_seq_one_letter_code
_entity_poly.pdbx_strand_id
1 'polypeptide(L)'
;MLKDLVYNQDISQAAYDELSIDDQKLFKEVLAATHIQHAFKDELPDPMSNLRMEYEKLKGELMLGNDNPSIIKQLKTITVDMYANRLIGDSEFKDIIVRLI
;
A
#
# COMPACT_ATOMS: atom_id res chain seq x y z
N MET A 1 -32.99 6.78 -4.06
CA MET A 1 -32.79 7.31 -5.42
C MET A 1 -31.35 7.74 -5.68
N LEU A 2 -30.78 8.79 -5.05
CA LEU A 2 -29.33 9.09 -5.21
C LEU A 2 -28.40 8.04 -4.57
N LYS A 3 -28.87 7.32 -3.54
CA LYS A 3 -28.14 6.24 -2.85
C LYS A 3 -28.05 4.93 -3.66
N ASP A 4 -28.83 4.80 -4.71
CA ASP A 4 -28.99 3.54 -5.48
C ASP A 4 -28.13 3.52 -6.75
N LEU A 5 -27.38 4.59 -7.03
CA LEU A 5 -26.46 4.74 -8.17
C LEU A 5 -25.03 4.27 -7.89
N VAL A 6 -24.79 3.57 -6.78
CA VAL A 6 -23.49 2.94 -6.47
C VAL A 6 -23.73 1.46 -6.20
N TYR A 7 -23.94 0.69 -7.26
CA TYR A 7 -23.88 -0.76 -7.21
C TYR A 7 -22.79 -1.22 -8.19
N ASN A 8 -21.65 -1.65 -7.65
CA ASN A 8 -20.55 -2.31 -8.38
C ASN A 8 -19.90 -1.52 -9.53
N GLN A 9 -19.38 -0.31 -9.26
CA GLN A 9 -18.55 0.47 -10.21
C GLN A 9 -19.22 0.86 -11.53
N ASP A 10 -20.50 0.54 -11.73
CA ASP A 10 -21.21 0.80 -12.97
C ASP A 10 -22.39 1.75 -12.71
N ILE A 11 -22.38 2.88 -13.43
CA ILE A 11 -23.44 3.88 -13.34
C ILE A 11 -24.53 3.46 -14.34
N SER A 12 -25.72 3.15 -13.84
CA SER A 12 -26.87 2.88 -14.71
C SER A 12 -27.26 4.16 -15.47
N GLN A 13 -26.93 4.22 -16.76
CA GLN A 13 -27.27 5.36 -17.61
C GLN A 13 -28.79 5.57 -17.69
N ALA A 14 -29.57 4.49 -17.77
CA ALA A 14 -31.02 4.56 -17.79
C ALA A 14 -31.60 5.23 -16.52
N ALA A 15 -31.04 4.90 -15.34
CA ALA A 15 -31.46 5.52 -14.09
C ALA A 15 -31.00 6.97 -13.97
N TYR A 16 -29.86 7.34 -14.59
CA TYR A 16 -29.40 8.72 -14.66
C TYR A 16 -30.30 9.59 -15.56
N ASP A 17 -30.72 9.04 -16.70
CA ASP A 17 -31.55 9.76 -17.67
C ASP A 17 -32.97 10.04 -17.14
N GLU A 18 -33.45 9.23 -16.18
CA GLU A 18 -34.72 9.45 -15.47
C GLU A 18 -34.67 10.56 -14.41
N LEU A 19 -33.47 11.05 -14.05
CA LEU A 19 -33.32 12.13 -13.06
C LEU A 19 -33.76 13.48 -13.62
N SER A 20 -34.20 14.36 -12.71
CA SER A 20 -34.45 15.76 -13.05
C SER A 20 -33.15 16.46 -13.49
N ILE A 21 -33.25 17.54 -14.26
CA ILE A 21 -32.07 18.31 -14.72
C ILE A 21 -31.23 18.78 -13.52
N ASP A 22 -31.87 19.18 -12.42
CA ASP A 22 -31.19 19.63 -11.21
C ASP A 22 -30.45 18.47 -10.53
N ASP A 23 -31.06 17.29 -10.45
CA ASP A 23 -30.43 16.09 -9.88
C ASP A 23 -29.29 15.58 -10.76
N GLN A 24 -29.42 15.65 -12.08
CA GLN A 24 -28.36 15.31 -13.03
C GLN A 24 -27.14 16.22 -12.87
N LYS A 25 -27.36 17.50 -12.59
CA LYS A 25 -26.31 18.48 -12.33
C LYS A 25 -25.63 18.20 -10.99
N LEU A 26 -26.42 17.98 -9.94
CA LEU A 26 -25.90 17.61 -8.61
C LEU A 26 -25.08 16.32 -8.66
N PHE A 27 -25.55 15.30 -9.39
CA PHE A 27 -24.81 14.05 -9.58
C PHE A 27 -23.44 14.28 -10.23
N LYS A 28 -23.36 15.10 -11.29
CA LYS A 28 -22.09 15.44 -11.95
C LYS A 28 -21.14 16.19 -11.02
N GLU A 29 -21.65 17.11 -10.21
CA GLU A 29 -20.85 17.85 -9.23
C GLU A 29 -20.29 16.91 -8.14
N VAL A 30 -21.12 16.01 -7.61
CA VAL A 30 -20.71 15.00 -6.64
C VAL A 30 -19.69 14.03 -7.24
N LEU A 31 -19.92 13.56 -8.48
CA LEU A 31 -18.99 12.66 -9.17
C LEU A 31 -17.62 13.34 -9.37
N ALA A 32 -17.60 14.57 -9.86
CA ALA A 32 -16.37 15.33 -10.06
C ALA A 32 -15.61 15.55 -8.73
N ALA A 33 -16.31 15.96 -7.67
CA ALA A 33 -15.72 16.12 -6.34
C ALA A 33 -15.16 14.79 -5.81
N THR A 34 -15.86 13.68 -6.02
CA THR A 34 -15.43 12.34 -5.60
C THR A 34 -14.20 11.88 -6.38
N HIS A 35 -14.16 12.08 -7.70
CA HIS A 35 -12.98 11.79 -8.52
C HIS A 35 -11.76 12.59 -8.08
N ILE A 36 -11.94 13.88 -7.80
CA ILE A 36 -10.90 14.76 -7.27
C ILE A 36 -10.41 14.22 -5.92
N GLN A 37 -11.32 13.96 -4.97
CA GLN A 37 -10.94 13.42 -3.66
C GLN A 37 -10.23 12.07 -3.77
N HIS A 38 -10.62 11.20 -4.69
CA HIS A 38 -9.96 9.92 -4.91
C HIS A 38 -8.58 10.10 -5.57
N ALA A 39 -8.43 11.03 -6.51
CA ALA A 39 -7.14 11.34 -7.15
C ALA A 39 -6.12 11.97 -6.18
N PHE A 40 -6.60 12.70 -5.17
CA PHE A 40 -5.78 13.29 -4.10
C PHE A 40 -5.72 12.43 -2.83
N LYS A 41 -6.31 11.24 -2.85
CA LYS A 41 -6.17 10.30 -1.74
C LYS A 41 -4.77 9.73 -1.84
N ASP A 42 -3.84 10.22 -1.03
CA ASP A 42 -2.55 9.57 -0.86
C ASP A 42 -2.83 8.09 -0.57
N GLU A 43 -2.33 7.20 -1.43
CA GLU A 43 -2.38 5.77 -1.15
C GLU A 43 -1.69 5.56 0.19
N LEU A 44 -2.44 5.10 1.19
CA LEU A 44 -1.86 4.69 2.46
C LEU A 44 -0.80 3.64 2.13
N PRO A 45 0.50 3.94 2.36
CA PRO A 45 1.55 3.08 1.87
C PRO A 45 1.42 1.74 2.59
N ASP A 46 1.41 0.66 1.82
CA ASP A 46 1.27 -0.69 2.36
C ASP A 46 2.40 -0.94 3.38
N PRO A 47 2.07 -1.18 4.67
CA PRO A 47 3.06 -1.40 5.71
C PRO A 47 4.01 -2.56 5.39
N MET A 48 3.54 -3.59 4.66
CA MET A 48 4.38 -4.72 4.27
C MET A 48 5.35 -4.35 3.15
N SER A 49 4.92 -3.56 2.17
CA SER A 49 5.79 -2.99 1.14
C SER A 49 6.89 -2.11 1.75
N ASN A 50 6.55 -1.26 2.72
CA ASN A 50 7.53 -0.43 3.44
C ASN A 50 8.55 -1.28 4.21
N LEU A 51 8.08 -2.29 4.95
CA LEU A 51 8.95 -3.21 5.69
C LEU A 51 9.92 -3.95 4.75
N ARG A 52 9.43 -4.41 3.59
CA ARG A 52 10.25 -5.06 2.57
C ARG A 52 11.29 -4.13 1.98
N MET A 53 10.91 -2.89 1.68
CA MET A 53 11.83 -1.87 1.17
C MET A 53 12.96 -1.58 2.16
N GLU A 54 12.62 -1.44 3.44
CA GLU A 54 13.61 -1.20 4.49
C GLU A 54 14.55 -2.40 4.69
N TYR A 55 14.00 -3.61 4.65
CA TYR A 55 14.78 -4.85 4.68
C TYR A 55 15.79 -4.93 3.53
N GLU A 56 15.35 -4.73 2.28
CA GLU A 56 16.23 -4.80 1.11
C GLU A 56 17.32 -3.73 1.15
N LYS A 57 16.99 -2.52 1.62
CA LYS A 57 17.98 -1.46 1.81
C LYS A 57 19.07 -1.87 2.79
N LEU A 58 18.70 -2.33 3.99
CA LEU A 58 19.66 -2.71 5.03
C LEU A 58 20.47 -3.95 4.64
N LYS A 59 19.85 -4.92 3.97
CA LYS A 59 20.53 -6.08 3.40
C LYS A 59 21.55 -5.66 2.34
N GLY A 60 21.20 -4.70 1.47
CA GLY A 60 22.11 -4.13 0.48
C GLY A 60 23.33 -3.47 1.14
N GLU A 61 23.13 -2.66 2.17
CA GLU A 61 24.22 -2.06 2.96
C GLU A 61 25.16 -3.13 3.53
N LEU A 62 24.62 -4.20 4.11
CA LEU A 62 25.43 -5.31 4.63
C LEU A 62 26.23 -6.00 3.50
N MET A 63 25.60 -6.23 2.33
CA MET A 63 26.27 -6.86 1.18
C MET A 63 27.39 -5.99 0.58
N LEU A 64 27.32 -4.67 0.77
CA LEU A 64 28.38 -3.73 0.41
C LEU A 64 29.51 -3.66 1.45
N GLY A 65 29.44 -4.43 2.54
CA GLY A 65 30.45 -4.47 3.60
C GLY A 65 30.30 -3.35 4.63
N ASN A 66 29.08 -2.80 4.80
CA ASN A 66 28.82 -1.80 5.82
C ASN A 66 28.65 -2.45 7.21
N ASP A 67 29.73 -2.47 7.99
CA ASP A 67 29.78 -3.09 9.32
C ASP A 67 29.28 -2.17 10.45
N ASN A 68 28.50 -1.13 10.13
CA ASN A 68 27.97 -0.23 11.15
C ASN A 68 27.08 -0.99 12.15
N PRO A 69 27.41 -1.01 13.46
CA PRO A 69 26.66 -1.77 14.45
C PRO A 69 25.17 -1.39 14.54
N SER A 70 24.82 -0.14 14.22
CA SER A 70 23.43 0.32 14.19
C SER A 70 22.64 -0.32 13.05
N ILE A 71 23.25 -0.44 11.86
CA ILE A 71 22.66 -1.07 10.68
C ILE A 71 22.48 -2.57 10.93
N ILE A 72 23.50 -3.23 11.47
CA ILE A 72 23.43 -4.65 11.85
C ILE A 72 22.30 -4.89 12.85
N LYS A 73 22.17 -4.03 13.86
CA LYS A 73 21.08 -4.14 14.85
C LYS A 73 19.70 -3.94 14.23
N GLN A 74 19.53 -2.96 13.35
CA GLN A 74 18.27 -2.71 12.65
C GLN A 74 17.92 -3.87 11.72
N LEU A 75 18.89 -4.38 10.97
CA LEU A 75 18.70 -5.52 10.07
C LEU A 75 18.32 -6.79 10.85
N LYS A 76 18.89 -7.04 12.03
CA LYS A 76 18.45 -8.15 12.91
C LYS A 76 16.97 -8.04 13.26
N THR A 77 16.51 -6.88 13.72
CA THR A 77 15.11 -6.66 14.08
C THR A 77 14.19 -6.87 12.88
N ILE A 78 14.47 -6.20 11.76
CA ILE A 78 13.63 -6.28 10.57
C ILE A 78 13.64 -7.69 9.96
N THR A 79 14.75 -8.42 10.03
CA THR A 79 14.80 -9.81 9.55
C THR A 79 13.85 -10.73 10.33
N VAL A 80 13.71 -10.50 11.64
CA VAL A 80 12.73 -11.22 12.48
C VAL A 80 11.30 -10.84 12.08
N ASP A 81 11.03 -9.56 11.87
CA ASP A 81 9.71 -9.08 11.45
C ASP A 81 9.31 -9.61 10.06
N MET A 82 10.24 -9.62 9.11
CA MET A 82 10.04 -10.19 7.77
C MET A 82 9.72 -11.68 7.83
N TYR A 83 10.37 -12.43 8.71
CA TYR A 83 10.11 -13.86 8.90
C TYR A 83 8.76 -14.11 9.58
N ALA A 84 8.45 -13.37 10.65
CA ALA A 84 7.18 -13.46 11.37
C ALA A 84 5.97 -13.16 10.45
N ASN A 85 6.13 -12.22 9.52
CA ASN A 85 5.11 -11.87 8.52
C ASN A 85 5.14 -12.74 7.26
N ARG A 86 5.96 -13.80 7.22
CA ARG A 86 6.11 -14.74 6.08
C ARG A 86 6.52 -14.05 4.76
N LEU A 87 7.22 -12.93 4.84
CA LEU A 87 7.73 -12.18 3.69
C LEU A 87 9.05 -12.74 3.16
N ILE A 88 9.77 -13.51 3.99
CA ILE A 88 10.96 -14.28 3.65
C ILE A 88 10.84 -15.72 4.17
N GLY A 89 11.54 -16.65 3.52
CA GLY A 89 11.55 -18.07 3.91
C GLY A 89 12.71 -18.45 4.84
N ASP A 90 12.66 -19.67 5.36
CA ASP A 90 13.66 -20.22 6.29
C ASP A 90 15.11 -20.13 5.78
N SER A 91 15.32 -20.35 4.48
CA SER A 91 16.65 -20.32 3.86
C SER A 91 17.25 -18.92 3.90
N GLU A 92 16.46 -17.91 3.57
CA GLU A 92 16.87 -16.51 3.55
C GLU A 92 17.07 -15.97 4.96
N PHE A 93 16.16 -16.31 5.87
CA PHE A 93 16.31 -15.97 7.29
C PHE A 93 17.62 -16.50 7.87
N LYS A 94 17.95 -17.78 7.62
CA LYS A 94 19.19 -18.40 8.09
C LYS A 94 20.44 -17.76 7.48
N ASP A 95 20.46 -17.50 6.17
CA ASP A 95 21.62 -16.88 5.51
C ASP A 95 21.94 -15.50 6.12
N ILE A 96 20.91 -14.69 6.37
CA ILE A 96 21.09 -13.35 6.93
C ILE A 96 21.50 -13.42 8.40
N ILE A 97 20.84 -14.23 9.23
CA ILE A 97 21.17 -14.33 10.66
C ILE A 97 22.60 -14.84 10.88
N VAL A 98 23.07 -15.80 10.09
CA VAL A 98 24.45 -16.31 10.19
C VAL A 98 25.49 -15.22 9.93
N ARG A 99 25.22 -14.29 9.00
CA ARG A 99 26.12 -13.16 8.70
C ARG A 99 26.10 -12.05 9.75
N LEU A 100 25.09 -12.04 10.61
CA LEU A 100 24.89 -11.01 11.62
C LEU A 100 25.41 -11.44 13.01
N ILE A 101 25.87 -12.69 13.16
CA ILE A 101 26.47 -13.25 14.39
C ILE A 101 27.99 -13.12 14.31
#